data_AF-A0A849ET23-F1
#
_entry.id   AF-A0A849ET23-F1
#
_cell.length_a   1.000
_cell.length_b   1.000
_cell.length_c   1.000
_cell.angle_alpha   90.00
_cell.angle_beta   90.00
_cell.angle_gamma   90.00
#
_symmetry.space_group_name_H-M   'P 1'
#
loop_
_entity.id
_entity.type
_entity.pdbx_description
1 polymer ?
#
loop_
_entity_poly.entity_id
_entity_poly.type
_entity_poly.pdbx_seq_one_letter_code
_entity_poly.pdbx_strand_id
1 'polypeptide(L)'
;MMADQILEIRRLLKWKVFEIYAPPRAMEIVSDPWQRSHTIYLPQPDDDWRDIEYLHELAHSYLAETVHPLLGTAYFAKGTPQKWIDRFEWPKRTAADWFADDLLIRWCPDEEREEIAEHVELMANAKSFTDQFLKFGAGLMFAQAVQYRVAHPPVPREVAPVVEILRGIRPNNPSLRNMRRLINRLATLTTAHQLIVVSEPNNFDVWGIDDN
;
A
#
# COMPACT_ATOMS: atom_id res chain seq x y z
N MET A 1 -16.89 16.53 -5.96
CA MET A 1 -16.73 15.08 -6.18
C MET A 1 -15.69 14.51 -5.22
N MET A 2 -14.40 14.82 -5.35
CA MET A 2 -13.38 14.26 -4.43
C MET A 2 -13.56 14.66 -2.96
N ALA A 3 -13.86 15.94 -2.68
CA ALA A 3 -14.17 16.40 -1.33
C ALA A 3 -15.39 15.69 -0.69
N ASP A 4 -16.42 15.38 -1.50
CA ASP A 4 -17.61 14.67 -1.04
C ASP A 4 -17.27 13.20 -0.72
N GLN A 5 -16.46 12.57 -1.57
CA GLN A 5 -15.96 11.21 -1.37
C GLN A 5 -15.10 11.10 -0.11
N ILE A 6 -14.18 12.04 0.10
CA ILE A 6 -13.37 12.13 1.33
C ILE A 6 -14.28 12.23 2.55
N LEU A 7 -15.29 13.11 2.52
CA LEU A 7 -16.22 13.27 3.63
C LEU A 7 -17.03 11.98 3.89
N GLU A 8 -17.44 11.29 2.84
CA GLU A 8 -18.15 10.02 2.93
C GLU A 8 -17.27 8.94 3.59
N ILE A 9 -16.06 8.70 3.08
CA ILE A 9 -15.17 7.68 3.64
C ILE A 9 -14.83 7.99 5.10
N ARG A 10 -14.54 9.25 5.43
CA ARG A 10 -14.32 9.68 6.83
C ARG A 10 -15.50 9.38 7.74
N ARG A 11 -16.74 9.45 7.24
CA ARG A 11 -17.94 9.08 8.03
C ARG A 11 -18.09 7.58 8.24
N LEU A 12 -17.53 6.76 7.35
CA LEU A 12 -17.57 5.30 7.45
C LEU A 12 -16.54 4.76 8.46
N LEU A 13 -15.44 5.48 8.66
CA LEU A 13 -14.41 5.15 9.65
C LEU A 13 -14.95 5.31 11.08
N LYS A 14 -14.72 4.30 11.93
CA LYS A 14 -15.12 4.30 13.34
C LYS A 14 -13.97 4.73 14.25
N TRP A 15 -12.74 4.62 13.78
CA TRP A 15 -11.54 5.02 14.51
C TRP A 15 -11.31 6.51 14.30
N LYS A 16 -10.62 7.15 15.26
CA LYS A 16 -10.34 8.59 15.17
C LYS A 16 -9.30 8.83 14.07
N VAL A 17 -9.55 9.79 13.18
CA VAL A 17 -8.57 10.23 12.19
C VAL A 17 -7.89 11.51 12.67
N PHE A 18 -6.57 11.48 12.76
CA PHE A 18 -5.71 12.60 13.07
C PHE A 18 -4.88 12.96 11.84
N GLU A 19 -4.63 14.25 11.68
CA GLU A 19 -3.79 14.82 10.62
C GLU A 19 -2.60 15.51 11.27
N ILE A 20 -1.40 15.16 10.84
CA ILE A 20 -0.15 15.73 11.36
C ILE A 20 0.68 16.21 10.18
N TYR A 21 0.91 17.52 10.11
CA TYR A 21 1.86 18.09 9.15
C TYR A 21 3.30 17.70 9.55
N ALA A 22 4.00 17.00 8.67
CA ALA A 22 5.34 16.48 8.93
C ALA A 22 6.26 16.72 7.72
N PRO A 23 7.38 17.44 7.88
CA PRO A 23 8.36 17.61 6.82
C PRO A 23 9.31 16.40 6.71
N PRO A 24 10.01 16.25 5.59
CA PRO A 24 9.50 16.05 4.23
C PRO A 24 9.32 14.55 3.99
N ARG A 25 8.07 14.09 3.87
CA ARG A 25 7.75 12.73 3.43
C ARG A 25 6.56 12.78 2.49
N ALA A 26 6.48 11.80 1.60
CA ALA A 26 5.22 11.48 0.93
C ALA A 26 4.13 11.27 1.99
N MET A 27 2.87 11.53 1.60
CA MET A 27 1.75 11.27 2.50
C MET A 27 1.80 9.81 2.98
N GLU A 28 1.55 9.59 4.26
CA GLU A 28 1.63 8.25 4.85
C GLU A 28 0.64 8.11 5.99
N ILE A 29 -0.07 6.99 6.01
CA ILE A 29 -0.94 6.59 7.11
C ILE A 29 -0.28 5.62 8.07
N VAL A 30 -0.57 5.82 9.35
CA VAL A 30 -0.36 4.82 10.40
C VAL A 30 -1.68 4.54 11.10
N SER A 31 -2.15 3.30 11.01
CA SER A 31 -3.33 2.82 11.75
C SER A 31 -2.89 2.12 13.03
N ASP A 32 -3.29 2.63 14.19
CA ASP A 32 -3.02 2.08 15.52
C ASP A 32 -4.26 1.33 16.05
N PRO A 33 -4.26 -0.02 16.04
CA PRO A 33 -5.39 -0.80 16.54
C PRO A 33 -5.53 -0.78 18.07
N TRP A 34 -4.48 -0.44 18.83
CA TRP A 34 -4.55 -0.34 20.28
C TRP A 34 -5.28 0.93 20.71
N GLN A 35 -4.98 2.05 20.04
CA GLN A 35 -5.64 3.34 20.31
C GLN A 35 -6.92 3.55 19.48
N ARG A 36 -7.16 2.68 18.49
CA ARG A 36 -8.25 2.80 17.52
C ARG A 36 -8.22 4.17 16.85
N SER A 37 -7.09 4.47 16.25
CA SER A 37 -6.84 5.73 15.56
C SER A 37 -6.04 5.54 14.27
N HIS A 38 -6.24 6.45 13.35
CA HIS A 38 -5.49 6.64 12.13
C HIS A 38 -4.76 7.98 12.21
N THR A 39 -3.49 8.00 11.90
CA THR A 39 -2.70 9.24 11.79
C THR A 39 -2.22 9.36 10.35
N ILE A 40 -2.73 10.36 9.63
CA ILE A 40 -2.25 10.71 8.30
C ILE A 40 -1.17 11.77 8.48
N TYR A 41 0.04 11.45 8.06
CA TYR A 41 1.13 12.40 7.96
C TYR A 41 1.01 13.15 6.64
N LEU A 42 0.74 14.45 6.73
CA LEU A 42 0.56 15.32 5.58
C LEU A 42 1.89 16.03 5.24
N PRO A 43 2.18 16.22 3.94
CA PRO A 43 3.17 17.21 3.48
C PRO A 43 2.88 18.60 4.06
N GLN A 44 3.85 19.52 4.00
CA GLN A 44 3.60 20.90 4.47
C GLN A 44 2.45 21.54 3.68
N PRO A 45 1.72 22.52 4.26
CA PRO A 45 0.60 23.15 3.57
C PRO A 45 0.97 23.81 2.22
N ASP A 46 2.23 24.19 2.06
CA ASP A 46 2.76 24.80 0.84
C ASP A 46 3.28 23.78 -0.18
N ASP A 47 3.29 22.48 0.17
CA ASP A 47 3.64 21.40 -0.76
C ASP A 47 2.44 21.09 -1.67
N ASP A 48 2.70 20.82 -2.95
CA ASP A 48 1.67 20.46 -3.93
C ASP A 48 1.31 18.97 -3.76
N TRP A 49 0.15 18.70 -3.15
CA TRP A 49 -0.42 17.36 -3.01
C TRP A 49 -1.88 17.36 -3.43
N ARG A 50 -2.34 16.24 -3.99
CA ARG A 50 -3.68 16.11 -4.59
C ARG A 50 -4.64 15.44 -3.61
N ASP A 51 -5.93 15.82 -3.66
CA ASP A 51 -6.95 15.20 -2.81
C ASP A 51 -7.04 13.66 -2.99
N ILE A 52 -6.63 13.11 -4.15
CA ILE A 52 -6.59 11.67 -4.41
C ILE A 52 -5.54 10.95 -3.56
N GLU A 53 -4.40 11.59 -3.31
CA GLU A 53 -3.34 11.08 -2.42
C GLU A 53 -3.86 11.01 -0.98
N TYR A 54 -4.68 11.97 -0.56
CA TYR A 54 -5.36 11.91 0.72
C TYR A 54 -6.42 10.80 0.78
N LEU A 55 -7.17 10.62 -0.30
CA LEU A 55 -8.15 9.54 -0.41
C LEU A 55 -7.49 8.15 -0.39
N HIS A 56 -6.28 8.02 -0.94
CA HIS A 56 -5.44 6.81 -0.86
C HIS A 56 -5.14 6.41 0.59
N GLU A 57 -4.70 7.36 1.41
CA GLU A 57 -4.42 7.12 2.82
C GLU A 57 -5.70 6.74 3.61
N LEU A 58 -6.85 7.29 3.21
CA LEU A 58 -8.14 6.87 3.75
C LEU A 58 -8.54 5.45 3.30
N ALA A 59 -8.15 5.01 2.09
CA ALA A 59 -8.38 3.65 1.62
C ALA A 59 -7.68 2.61 2.50
N HIS A 60 -6.42 2.88 2.87
CA HIS A 60 -5.69 2.09 3.87
C HIS A 60 -6.38 2.05 5.23
N SER A 61 -6.86 3.20 5.72
CA SER A 61 -7.62 3.29 6.98
C SER A 61 -8.88 2.44 6.93
N TYR A 62 -9.61 2.51 5.81
CA TYR A 62 -10.82 1.72 5.57
C TYR A 62 -10.52 0.21 5.57
N LEU A 63 -9.45 -0.23 4.91
CA LEU A 63 -9.02 -1.64 4.93
C LEU A 63 -8.62 -2.13 6.32
N ALA A 64 -7.95 -1.28 7.11
CA ALA A 64 -7.57 -1.60 8.48
C ALA A 64 -8.79 -1.88 9.37
N GLU A 65 -9.86 -1.09 9.23
CA GLU A 65 -11.08 -1.25 10.02
C GLU A 65 -12.00 -2.36 9.51
N THR A 66 -12.13 -2.51 8.20
CA THR A 66 -13.16 -3.39 7.59
C THR A 66 -12.66 -4.78 7.26
N VAL A 67 -11.35 -4.96 7.10
CA VAL A 67 -10.74 -6.25 6.75
C VAL A 67 -9.87 -6.75 7.87
N HIS A 68 -8.76 -6.06 8.16
CA HIS A 68 -7.84 -6.40 9.24
C HIS A 68 -6.81 -5.27 9.45
N PRO A 69 -6.44 -4.91 10.70
CA PRO A 69 -5.51 -3.81 10.97
C PRO A 69 -4.20 -3.88 10.18
N LEU A 70 -3.62 -5.07 10.03
CA LEU A 70 -2.38 -5.30 9.25
C LEU A 70 -2.45 -4.97 7.75
N LEU A 71 -3.61 -4.62 7.20
CA LEU A 71 -3.69 -4.08 5.84
C LEU A 71 -3.35 -2.59 5.78
N GLY A 72 -3.56 -1.82 6.85
CA GLY A 72 -3.26 -0.38 6.91
C GLY A 72 -2.18 -0.01 7.93
N THR A 73 -1.36 -0.97 8.37
CA THR A 73 -0.26 -0.74 9.30
C THR A 73 0.91 -1.70 9.11
N ALA A 74 2.01 -1.43 9.81
CA ALA A 74 3.30 -2.10 9.68
C ALA A 74 3.83 -2.68 11.01
N TYR A 75 2.96 -3.03 11.96
CA TYR A 75 3.45 -3.52 13.26
C TYR A 75 4.06 -4.91 13.15
N PHE A 76 5.32 -5.01 13.60
CA PHE A 76 6.05 -6.26 13.76
C PHE A 76 6.07 -6.69 15.22
N ALA A 77 6.17 -8.00 15.45
CA ALA A 77 6.31 -8.57 16.78
C ALA A 77 7.49 -7.95 17.53
N LYS A 78 7.30 -7.69 18.82
CA LYS A 78 8.34 -7.10 19.67
C LYS A 78 9.64 -7.89 19.59
N GLY A 79 10.74 -7.18 19.32
CA GLY A 79 12.07 -7.78 19.19
C GLY A 79 12.42 -8.26 17.78
N THR A 80 11.54 -8.07 16.79
CA THR A 80 11.87 -8.32 15.39
C THR A 80 13.10 -7.48 14.98
N PRO A 81 14.18 -8.11 14.46
CA PRO A 81 15.36 -7.38 14.03
C PRO A 81 15.06 -6.36 12.91
N GLN A 82 15.57 -5.13 13.05
CA GLN A 82 15.34 -4.04 12.08
C GLN A 82 15.69 -4.45 10.64
N LYS A 83 16.78 -5.18 10.44
CA LYS A 83 17.19 -5.68 9.11
C LYS A 83 16.09 -6.47 8.38
N TRP A 84 15.19 -7.12 9.13
CA TRP A 84 14.09 -7.87 8.54
C TRP A 84 12.92 -6.95 8.23
N ILE A 85 12.60 -6.01 9.13
CA ILE A 85 11.63 -4.95 8.89
C ILE A 85 11.95 -4.21 7.58
N ASP A 86 13.21 -3.79 7.41
CA ASP A 86 13.68 -3.07 6.21
C ASP A 86 13.52 -3.91 4.94
N ARG A 87 13.81 -5.23 5.00
CA ARG A 87 13.68 -6.14 3.85
C ARG A 87 12.23 -6.39 3.42
N PHE A 88 11.27 -6.22 4.35
CA PHE A 88 9.85 -6.37 4.08
C PHE A 88 9.14 -5.05 3.82
N GLU A 89 9.81 -3.90 3.96
CA GLU A 89 9.20 -2.58 3.78
C GLU A 89 8.51 -2.45 2.42
N TRP A 90 9.27 -2.61 1.33
CA TRP A 90 8.73 -2.45 -0.02
C TRP A 90 7.72 -3.53 -0.42
N PRO A 91 7.97 -4.84 -0.19
CA PRO A 91 6.96 -5.87 -0.39
C PRO A 91 5.63 -5.59 0.32
N LYS A 92 5.68 -5.06 1.55
CA LYS A 92 4.50 -4.72 2.34
C LYS A 92 3.79 -3.50 1.81
N ARG A 93 4.50 -2.38 1.57
CA ARG A 93 3.92 -1.15 1.02
C ARG A 93 3.19 -1.44 -0.29
N THR A 94 3.88 -2.09 -1.23
CA THR A 94 3.29 -2.47 -2.54
C THR A 94 2.10 -3.40 -2.43
N ALA A 95 2.11 -4.35 -1.49
CA ALA A 95 0.95 -5.21 -1.28
C ALA A 95 -0.24 -4.45 -0.69
N ALA A 96 0.00 -3.51 0.23
CA ALA A 96 -1.05 -2.69 0.82
C ALA A 96 -1.68 -1.78 -0.24
N ASP A 97 -0.84 -1.06 -1.00
CA ASP A 97 -1.28 -0.14 -2.06
C ASP A 97 -2.09 -0.90 -3.11
N TRP A 98 -1.66 -2.10 -3.52
CA TRP A 98 -2.44 -2.94 -4.44
C TRP A 98 -3.90 -3.15 -4.04
N PHE A 99 -4.19 -3.26 -2.73
CA PHE A 99 -5.57 -3.37 -2.25
C PHE A 99 -6.24 -2.00 -2.06
N ALA A 100 -5.49 -0.97 -1.66
CA ALA A 100 -5.98 0.40 -1.49
C ALA A 100 -6.39 1.03 -2.83
N ASP A 101 -5.58 0.89 -3.87
CA ASP A 101 -5.82 1.44 -5.21
C ASP A 101 -7.10 0.85 -5.85
N ASP A 102 -7.44 -0.41 -5.56
CA ASP A 102 -8.72 -0.98 -6.01
C ASP A 102 -9.94 -0.34 -5.33
N LEU A 103 -9.78 0.21 -4.12
CA LEU A 103 -10.81 1.06 -3.53
C LEU A 103 -10.91 2.38 -4.29
N LEU A 104 -9.79 3.01 -4.65
CA LEU A 104 -9.79 4.24 -5.44
C LEU A 104 -10.43 4.05 -6.81
N ILE A 105 -10.12 2.97 -7.53
CA ILE A 105 -10.80 2.59 -8.79
C ILE A 105 -12.32 2.47 -8.61
N ARG A 106 -12.80 2.11 -7.41
CA ARG A 106 -14.24 2.01 -7.12
C ARG A 106 -14.86 3.32 -6.64
N TRP A 107 -14.11 4.16 -5.95
CA TRP A 107 -14.59 5.41 -5.36
C TRP A 107 -14.50 6.58 -6.33
N CYS A 108 -13.40 6.69 -7.08
CA CYS A 108 -13.09 7.76 -8.03
C CYS A 108 -12.45 7.15 -9.29
N PRO A 109 -13.22 6.36 -10.08
CA PRO A 109 -12.69 5.58 -11.19
C PRO A 109 -11.98 6.42 -12.25
N ASP A 110 -12.48 7.62 -12.56
CA ASP A 110 -11.93 8.41 -13.64
C ASP A 110 -10.61 9.06 -13.21
N GLU A 111 -10.57 9.64 -12.01
CA GLU A 111 -9.38 10.26 -11.42
C GLU A 111 -8.26 9.24 -11.20
N GLU A 112 -8.57 8.07 -10.64
CA GLU A 112 -7.57 7.01 -10.41
C GLU A 112 -7.02 6.45 -11.73
N ARG A 113 -7.86 6.33 -12.76
CA ARG A 113 -7.39 5.89 -14.08
C ARG A 113 -6.47 6.91 -14.73
N GLU A 114 -6.74 8.20 -14.55
CA GLU A 114 -5.86 9.27 -15.01
C GLU A 114 -4.51 9.22 -14.29
N GLU A 115 -4.51 9.07 -12.96
CA GLU A 115 -3.29 8.94 -12.16
C GLU A 115 -2.45 7.70 -12.58
N ILE A 116 -3.08 6.55 -12.79
CA ILE A 116 -2.39 5.35 -13.29
C ILE A 116 -1.75 5.61 -14.65
N ALA A 117 -2.42 6.35 -15.54
CA ALA A 117 -1.89 6.67 -16.86
C ALA A 117 -0.63 7.57 -16.75
N GLU A 118 -0.71 8.64 -15.96
CA GLU A 118 0.39 9.58 -15.70
C GLU A 118 1.61 8.85 -15.10
N HIS A 119 1.39 8.04 -14.07
CA HIS A 119 2.44 7.30 -13.38
C HIS A 119 3.13 6.29 -14.28
N VAL A 120 2.37 5.58 -15.11
CA VAL A 120 2.94 4.63 -16.05
C VAL A 120 3.73 5.30 -17.16
N GLU A 121 3.27 6.45 -17.66
CA GLU A 121 4.03 7.24 -18.63
C GLU A 121 5.37 7.71 -18.02
N LEU A 122 5.34 8.20 -16.78
CA LEU A 122 6.55 8.60 -16.06
C LEU A 122 7.53 7.43 -15.92
N MET A 123 7.04 6.25 -15.51
CA MET A 123 7.89 5.06 -15.34
C MET A 123 8.38 4.49 -16.67
N ALA A 124 7.61 4.57 -17.75
CA ALA A 124 8.04 4.14 -19.07
C ALA A 124 9.27 4.92 -19.58
N ASN A 125 9.47 6.15 -19.08
CA ASN A 125 10.60 7.00 -19.41
C ASN A 125 11.81 6.83 -18.45
N ALA A 126 11.69 5.99 -17.42
CA ALA A 126 12.78 5.74 -16.48
C ALA A 126 13.90 4.90 -17.11
N LYS A 127 15.16 5.24 -16.80
CA LYS A 127 16.34 4.57 -17.39
C LYS A 127 16.66 3.22 -16.75
N SER A 128 16.30 3.02 -15.48
CA SER A 128 16.62 1.80 -14.73
C SER A 128 15.77 1.69 -13.47
N PHE A 129 15.52 0.46 -13.02
CA PHE A 129 14.77 0.13 -11.80
C PHE A 129 15.61 -0.69 -10.81
N THR A 130 16.86 -0.30 -10.59
CA THR A 130 17.80 -1.05 -9.73
C THR A 130 17.55 -0.83 -8.24
N ASP A 131 17.00 0.33 -7.88
CA ASP A 131 16.59 0.65 -6.52
C ASP A 131 15.28 -0.07 -6.16
N GLN A 132 15.13 -0.53 -4.91
CA GLN A 132 13.93 -1.26 -4.49
C GLN A 132 12.67 -0.40 -4.54
N PHE A 133 12.73 0.86 -4.12
CA PHE A 133 11.61 1.79 -4.21
C PHE A 133 11.13 1.88 -5.66
N LEU A 134 12.06 2.14 -6.59
CA LEU A 134 11.74 2.24 -8.01
C LEU A 134 11.22 0.91 -8.58
N LYS A 135 11.81 -0.22 -8.21
CA LYS A 135 11.40 -1.54 -8.72
C LYS A 135 9.98 -1.92 -8.29
N PHE A 136 9.68 -1.75 -7.01
CA PHE A 136 8.39 -2.11 -6.45
C PHE A 136 7.30 -1.10 -6.82
N GLY A 137 7.61 0.20 -6.76
CA GLY A 137 6.70 1.26 -7.18
C GLY A 137 6.34 1.19 -8.66
N ALA A 138 7.33 1.09 -9.55
CA ALA A 138 7.05 0.93 -10.98
C ALA A 138 6.31 -0.39 -11.27
N GLY A 139 6.69 -1.47 -10.60
CA GLY A 139 5.99 -2.76 -10.71
C GLY A 139 4.51 -2.68 -10.34
N LEU A 140 4.15 -1.89 -9.32
CA LEU A 140 2.77 -1.59 -8.96
C LEU A 140 2.06 -0.83 -10.08
N MET A 141 2.63 0.29 -10.54
CA MET A 141 2.06 1.14 -11.59
C MET A 141 1.78 0.35 -12.88
N PHE A 142 2.75 -0.45 -13.35
CA PHE A 142 2.55 -1.32 -14.51
C PHE A 142 1.48 -2.41 -14.25
N ALA A 143 1.42 -2.96 -13.04
CA ALA A 143 0.39 -3.95 -12.71
C ALA A 143 -1.02 -3.36 -12.74
N GLN A 144 -1.20 -2.15 -12.21
CA GLN A 144 -2.47 -1.42 -12.23
C GLN A 144 -2.91 -1.11 -13.67
N ALA A 145 -2.02 -0.56 -14.50
CA ALA A 145 -2.36 -0.26 -15.89
C ALA A 145 -2.81 -1.50 -16.67
N VAL A 146 -2.15 -2.64 -16.48
CA VAL A 146 -2.55 -3.92 -17.09
C VAL A 146 -3.87 -4.43 -16.50
N GLN A 147 -4.04 -4.36 -15.19
CA GLN A 147 -5.23 -4.86 -14.49
C GLN A 147 -6.50 -4.10 -14.88
N TYR A 148 -6.40 -2.77 -14.97
CA TYR A 148 -7.53 -1.88 -15.24
C TYR A 148 -7.63 -1.43 -16.71
N ARG A 149 -6.71 -1.88 -17.57
CA ARG A 149 -6.67 -1.57 -19.02
C ARG A 149 -6.59 -0.08 -19.32
N VAL A 150 -5.87 0.67 -18.48
CA VAL A 150 -5.69 2.12 -18.61
C VAL A 150 -4.66 2.44 -19.71
N ALA A 151 -3.57 1.67 -19.74
CA ALA A 151 -2.52 1.80 -20.74
C ALA A 151 -1.96 0.42 -21.08
N HIS A 152 -1.33 0.30 -22.27
CA HIS A 152 -0.69 -0.93 -22.73
C HIS A 152 0.81 -0.75 -23.00
N PRO A 153 1.58 -0.18 -22.06
CA PRO A 153 3.02 -0.07 -22.25
C PRO A 153 3.67 -1.47 -22.26
N PRO A 154 4.79 -1.65 -22.97
CA PRO A 154 5.62 -2.82 -22.74
C PRO A 154 6.16 -2.79 -21.31
N VAL A 155 5.87 -3.82 -20.53
CA VAL A 155 6.37 -3.95 -19.14
C VAL A 155 7.88 -4.20 -19.18
N PRO A 156 8.72 -3.37 -18.52
CA PRO A 156 10.16 -3.59 -18.44
C PRO A 156 10.50 -4.92 -17.76
N ARG A 157 11.56 -5.60 -18.22
CA ARG A 157 11.95 -6.92 -17.70
C ARG A 157 12.29 -6.89 -16.21
N GLU A 158 12.86 -5.79 -15.74
CA GLU A 158 13.28 -5.57 -14.36
C GLU A 158 12.11 -5.58 -13.36
N VAL A 159 10.93 -5.13 -13.79
CA VAL A 159 9.73 -5.01 -12.95
C VAL A 159 8.67 -6.07 -13.26
N ALA A 160 8.80 -6.79 -14.39
CA ALA A 160 7.89 -7.87 -14.78
C ALA A 160 7.61 -8.89 -13.66
N PRO A 161 8.58 -9.35 -12.84
CA PRO A 161 8.29 -10.26 -11.74
C PRO A 161 7.31 -9.67 -10.70
N VAL A 162 7.43 -8.37 -10.39
CA VAL A 162 6.52 -7.68 -9.46
C VAL A 162 5.11 -7.66 -10.05
N VAL A 163 4.98 -7.32 -11.34
CA VAL A 163 3.70 -7.28 -12.07
C VAL A 163 3.02 -8.66 -12.08
N GLU A 164 3.75 -9.72 -12.37
CA GLU A 164 3.24 -11.09 -12.38
C GLU A 164 2.78 -11.55 -10.98
N ILE A 165 3.52 -11.17 -9.94
CA ILE A 165 3.17 -11.49 -8.56
C ILE A 165 1.85 -10.81 -8.18
N LEU A 166 1.75 -9.49 -8.40
CA LEU A 166 0.57 -8.68 -8.09
C LEU A 166 -0.67 -9.22 -8.80
N ARG A 167 -0.58 -9.43 -10.12
CA ARG A 167 -1.70 -9.96 -10.93
C ARG A 167 -2.14 -11.37 -10.55
N GLY A 168 -1.33 -12.12 -9.80
CA GLY A 168 -1.71 -13.41 -9.24
C GLY A 168 -2.69 -13.35 -8.06
N ILE A 169 -2.99 -12.15 -7.55
CA ILE A 169 -3.96 -11.91 -6.46
C ILE A 169 -4.89 -10.77 -6.88
N ARG A 170 -6.19 -11.04 -6.92
CA ARG A 170 -7.17 -9.99 -7.28
C ARG A 170 -7.23 -8.93 -6.16
N PRO A 171 -7.12 -7.63 -6.49
CA PRO A 171 -7.11 -6.59 -5.47
C PRO A 171 -8.50 -6.34 -4.85
N ASN A 172 -9.59 -6.62 -5.57
CA ASN A 172 -10.96 -6.56 -5.05
C ASN A 172 -11.33 -7.63 -4.01
N ASN A 173 -10.38 -8.44 -3.55
CA ASN A 173 -10.59 -9.47 -2.52
C ASN A 173 -9.58 -9.33 -1.38
N PRO A 174 -9.58 -8.19 -0.66
CA PRO A 174 -8.67 -7.98 0.45
C PRO A 174 -9.00 -8.97 1.59
N SER A 175 -7.97 -9.61 2.12
CA SER A 175 -8.05 -10.41 3.34
C SER A 175 -6.65 -10.54 3.93
N LEU A 176 -6.54 -10.77 5.24
CA LEU A 176 -5.24 -11.00 5.87
C LEU A 176 -4.46 -12.15 5.21
N ARG A 177 -5.16 -13.20 4.78
CA ARG A 177 -4.57 -14.32 4.04
C ARG A 177 -4.00 -13.89 2.69
N ASN A 178 -4.74 -13.10 1.91
CA ASN A 178 -4.28 -12.62 0.60
C ASN A 178 -3.16 -11.60 0.75
N MET A 179 -3.23 -10.72 1.74
CA MET A 179 -2.17 -9.77 2.09
C MET A 179 -0.87 -10.50 2.41
N ARG A 180 -0.88 -11.44 3.36
CA ARG A 180 0.31 -12.25 3.68
C ARG A 180 0.85 -13.01 2.46
N ARG A 181 -0.04 -13.62 1.66
CA ARG A 181 0.35 -14.34 0.43
C ARG A 181 1.02 -13.41 -0.58
N LEU A 182 0.52 -12.20 -0.74
CA LEU A 182 1.06 -11.22 -1.66
C LEU A 182 2.43 -10.73 -1.19
N ILE A 183 2.53 -10.32 0.08
CA ILE A 183 3.79 -9.85 0.67
C ILE A 183 4.86 -10.94 0.57
N ASN A 184 4.57 -12.18 0.93
CA ASN A 184 5.56 -13.25 0.88
C ASN A 184 6.01 -13.56 -0.54
N ARG A 185 5.11 -13.50 -1.54
CA ARG A 185 5.51 -13.66 -2.95
C ARG A 185 6.37 -12.50 -3.44
N LEU A 186 6.06 -11.27 -3.03
CA LEU A 186 6.89 -10.09 -3.35
C LEU A 186 8.26 -10.16 -2.66
N ALA A 187 8.29 -10.61 -1.41
CA ALA A 187 9.50 -10.73 -0.60
C ALA A 187 10.48 -11.77 -1.12
N THR A 188 10.05 -12.77 -1.91
CA THR A 188 11.00 -13.72 -2.55
C THR A 188 11.98 -13.02 -3.51
N LEU A 189 11.69 -11.78 -3.91
CA LEU A 189 12.59 -10.96 -4.72
C LEU A 189 13.72 -10.33 -3.91
N THR A 190 13.66 -10.34 -2.57
CA THR A 190 14.64 -9.67 -1.69
C THR A 190 15.14 -10.55 -0.54
N THR A 191 14.41 -11.60 -0.15
CA THR A 191 14.74 -12.45 0.99
C THR A 191 14.13 -13.85 0.87
N ALA A 192 14.72 -14.83 1.56
CA ALA A 192 14.18 -16.19 1.68
C ALA A 192 13.23 -16.36 2.88
N HIS A 193 13.21 -15.39 3.80
CA HIS A 193 12.33 -15.38 4.98
C HIS A 193 10.88 -15.09 4.58
N GLN A 194 9.94 -15.48 5.45
CA GLN A 194 8.52 -15.24 5.25
C GLN A 194 7.91 -14.45 6.40
N LEU A 195 6.91 -13.64 6.09
CA LEU A 195 6.02 -13.10 7.11
C LEU A 195 5.00 -14.14 7.55
N ILE A 196 4.83 -14.21 8.86
CA ILE A 196 3.75 -14.92 9.54
C ILE A 196 2.93 -13.94 10.35
N VAL A 197 1.74 -14.37 10.75
CA VAL A 197 0.91 -13.62 11.70
C VAL A 197 1.18 -14.19 13.07
N VAL A 198 1.51 -13.32 14.03
CA VAL A 198 1.71 -13.67 15.43
C VAL A 198 0.71 -12.86 16.24
N SER A 199 0.01 -13.52 17.15
CA SER A 199 -0.89 -12.82 18.08
C SER A 199 -0.11 -12.41 19.33
N GLU A 200 -0.05 -11.11 19.61
CA GLU A 200 0.53 -10.58 20.84
C GLU A 200 -0.46 -10.61 22.01
N PRO A 201 0.02 -10.53 23.27
CA PRO A 201 -0.85 -10.35 24.43
C PRO A 201 -1.82 -9.19 24.18
N ASN A 202 -3.11 -9.41 24.48
CA ASN A 202 -4.27 -8.57 24.11
C ASN A 202 -4.96 -8.90 22.77
N ASN A 203 -4.66 -10.06 22.16
CA ASN A 203 -5.34 -10.59 20.96
C ASN A 203 -5.22 -9.69 19.72
N PHE A 204 -4.08 -9.00 19.58
CA PHE A 204 -3.78 -8.26 18.36
C PHE A 204 -2.76 -9.01 17.52
N ASP A 205 -3.08 -9.13 16.24
CA ASP A 205 -2.22 -9.76 15.25
C ASP A 205 -1.18 -8.76 14.75
N VAL A 206 0.09 -9.19 14.79
CA VAL A 206 1.27 -8.46 14.29
C VAL A 206 2.04 -9.32 13.30
N TRP A 207 2.92 -8.69 12.51
CA TRP A 207 3.82 -9.41 11.62
C TRP A 207 4.97 -10.05 12.39
N GLY A 208 5.13 -11.37 12.29
CA GLY A 208 6.33 -12.09 12.70
C GLY A 208 7.17 -12.49 11.49
N ILE A 209 8.43 -12.85 11.75
CA ILE A 209 9.32 -13.44 10.74
C ILE A 209 9.46 -14.93 11.04
N ASP A 210 9.24 -15.74 10.02
CA ASP A 210 9.57 -17.17 10.06
C ASP A 210 11.03 -17.35 9.58
N ASP A 211 11.84 -17.96 10.43
CA ASP A 211 13.27 -18.17 10.20
C ASP A 211 13.58 -19.45 9.41
N ASN A 212 12.57 -20.25 9.03
CA ASN A 212 12.67 -21.57 8.38
C ASN A 212 13.59 -22.56 9.12
#